data_AF-A0A552HFY5-F1
#
_entry.id   AF-A0A552HFY5-F1
#
_cell.length_a   1.000
_cell.length_b   1.000
_cell.length_c   1.000
_cell.angle_alpha   90.00
_cell.angle_beta   90.00
_cell.angle_gamma   90.00
#
_symmetry.space_group_name_H-M   'P 1'
#
loop_
_entity.id
_entity.type
_entity.pdbx_description
1 polymer ?
#
loop_
_entity_poly.entity_id
_entity_poly.type
_entity_poly.pdbx_seq_one_letter_code
_entity_poly.pdbx_strand_id
1 'polypeptide(L)' 'MKLSDYAKKTGISYRTAWRWWKQGNLTGYQLPSGTIIITDDNHSKPDLIACIYARVSSAENKDNLDR' A
#
# COMPACT_ATOMS: atom_id res chain seq x y z
N MET A 1 -14.48 3.99 -7.89
CA MET A 1 -14.89 4.30 -6.49
C MET A 1 -14.80 5.81 -6.22
N LYS A 2 -15.58 6.39 -5.30
CA LYS A 2 -15.42 7.81 -4.93
C LYS A 2 -14.07 8.01 -4.22
N LEU A 3 -13.50 9.22 -4.28
CA LEU A 3 -12.25 9.56 -3.57
C LEU A 3 -12.31 9.22 -2.06
N SER A 4 -13.47 9.43 -1.43
CA SER A 4 -13.69 9.10 -0.02
C SER A 4 -13.66 7.59 0.26
N ASP A 5 -14.22 6.78 -0.64
CA ASP A 5 -14.21 5.32 -0.53
C ASP A 5 -12.82 4.75 -0.80
N TYR A 6 -12.09 5.33 -1.76
CA TYR A 6 -10.68 5.03 -1.99
C TYR A 6 -9.85 5.29 -0.74
N ALA A 7 -9.99 6.46 -0.12
CA ALA A 7 -9.27 6.80 1.10
C ALA A 7 -9.48 5.76 2.22
N LYS A 8 -10.74 5.33 2.42
CA LYS A 8 -11.09 4.27 3.38
C LYS A 8 -10.48 2.91 3.02
N LYS A 9 -10.56 2.49 1.75
CA LYS A 9 -10.02 1.20 1.26
C LYS A 9 -8.50 1.13 1.41
N THR A 10 -7.81 2.23 1.12
CA THR A 10 -6.35 2.34 1.20
C THR A 10 -5.86 2.61 2.63
N GLY A 11 -6.75 2.96 3.57
CA GLY A 11 -6.38 3.29 4.95
C GLY A 11 -5.70 4.65 5.11
N ILE A 12 -5.94 5.59 4.18
CA ILE A 12 -5.37 6.95 4.22
C ILE A 12 -6.44 8.00 4.52
N SER A 13 -6.00 9.18 4.96
CA SER A 13 -6.90 10.32 5.15
C SER A 13 -7.44 10.84 3.80
N TYR A 14 -8.64 11.41 3.82
CA TYR A 14 -9.22 12.09 2.65
C TYR A 14 -8.30 13.20 2.10
N ARG A 15 -7.64 13.96 2.99
CA ARG A 15 -6.68 15.01 2.58
C ARG A 15 -5.49 14.43 1.81
N THR A 16 -5.02 13.25 2.19
CA THR A 16 -3.94 12.55 1.50
C THR A 16 -4.38 12.13 0.09
N ALA A 17 -5.56 11.50 -0.03
CA ALA A 17 -6.14 11.12 -1.32
C ALA A 17 -6.34 12.34 -2.24
N TRP A 18 -6.79 13.48 -1.69
CA TRP A 18 -6.96 14.72 -2.45
C TRP A 18 -5.63 15.31 -2.92
N ARG A 19 -4.58 15.25 -2.10
CA ARG A 19 -3.23 15.67 -2.52
C ARG A 19 -2.70 14.80 -3.66
N TRP A 20 -2.87 13.49 -3.59
CA TRP A 20 -2.46 12.58 -4.66
C TRP A 20 -3.24 12.84 -5.96
N TRP A 21 -4.53 13.15 -5.85
CA TRP A 21 -5.33 13.56 -7.00
C TRP A 21 -4.79 14.85 -7.62
N LYS A 22 -4.48 15.86 -6.80
CA LYS A 22 -3.85 17.11 -7.26
C LYS A 22 -2.48 16.91 -7.89
N GLN A 23 -1.74 15.90 -7.46
CA GLN A 23 -0.43 15.54 -8.02
C GLN A 23 -0.54 14.68 -9.30
N GLY A 24 -1.74 14.21 -9.67
CA GLY A 24 -1.91 13.32 -10.83
C GLY A 24 -1.48 11.87 -10.58
N ASN A 25 -1.22 11.50 -9.32
CA ASN A 25 -0.81 10.13 -8.94
C ASN A 25 -1.97 9.13 -8.92
N LEU A 26 -3.21 9.61 -9.09
CA LEU A 26 -4.42 8.79 -9.05
C LEU A 26 -5.08 8.80 -10.43
N THR A 27 -5.32 7.61 -10.96
CA THR A 27 -6.04 7.42 -12.22
C THR A 27 -7.54 7.48 -11.97
N GLY A 28 -8.20 8.47 -12.58
CA GLY A 28 -9.64 8.68 -12.41
C GLY A 28 -10.14 9.86 -13.23
N TYR A 29 -11.40 10.22 -13.03
CA TYR A 29 -12.03 11.37 -13.68
C TYR A 29 -12.86 12.17 -12.68
N GLN A 30 -12.96 13.47 -12.92
CA GLN A 30 -13.80 14.37 -12.16
C GLN A 30 -15.11 14.61 -12.93
N LEU A 31 -16.24 14.43 -12.26
CA LEU A 31 -17.55 14.80 -12.81
C LEU A 31 -17.69 16.33 -12.83
N PRO A 32 -18.57 16.87 -13.69
CA PRO A 32 -18.91 18.29 -13.69
C PRO A 32 -19.50 18.79 -12.36
N SER A 33 -20.03 17.88 -11.52
CA SER A 33 -20.47 18.18 -10.15
C SER A 33 -19.32 18.33 -9.13
N GLY A 34 -18.07 18.15 -9.56
CA GLY A 34 -16.89 18.19 -8.69
C GLY A 34 -16.56 16.86 -8.00
N THR A 35 -17.38 15.82 -8.20
CA THR A 35 -17.13 14.48 -7.62
C THR A 35 -15.98 13.78 -8.34
N ILE A 36 -14.97 13.34 -7.61
CA ILE A 36 -13.83 12.60 -8.15
C ILE A 36 -14.10 11.09 -8.04
N ILE A 37 -14.06 10.41 -9.18
CA ILE A 37 -14.17 8.96 -9.30
C ILE A 37 -12.81 8.39 -9.70
N ILE A 38 -12.28 7.52 -8.85
CA ILE A 38 -11.04 6.79 -9.08
C ILE A 38 -11.38 5.48 -9.80
N THR A 39 -10.72 5.22 -10.92
CA THR A 39 -10.85 4.00 -11.73
C THR A 39 -9.81 2.94 -11.38
N ASP A 40 -8.79 3.32 -10.60
CA ASP A 40 -7.72 2.40 -10.24
C ASP A 40 -8.14 1.47 -9.09
N ASP A 41 -8.23 0.17 -9.41
CA ASP A 41 -8.37 -0.95 -8.47
C ASP A 41 -7.03 -1.64 -8.17
N ASN A 42 -5.89 -1.07 -8.61
CA ASN A 42 -4.58 -1.68 -8.42
C ASN A 42 -4.02 -1.39 -7.02
N HIS A 43 -4.67 -1.97 -6.01
CA HIS A 43 -3.90 -2.59 -4.95
C HIS A 43 -3.55 -4.01 -5.40
N SER A 44 -2.74 -4.11 -6.46
CA SER A 44 -1.81 -5.23 -6.54
C SER A 44 -0.96 -5.09 -5.29
N LYS A 45 -1.34 -5.80 -4.23
CA LYS A 45 -0.49 -5.95 -3.05
C LYS A 45 0.87 -6.32 -3.63
N PRO A 46 1.95 -5.55 -3.39
CA PRO A 46 3.25 -6.08 -3.75
C PRO A 46 3.31 -7.44 -3.09
N ASP A 47 3.68 -8.49 -3.84
CA ASP A 47 3.86 -9.82 -3.28
C ASP A 47 4.61 -9.64 -1.97
N LEU A 48 3.95 -9.92 -0.85
CA LEU A 48 4.55 -9.71 0.46
C LEU A 48 5.62 -10.78 0.59
N ILE A 49 6.84 -10.45 0.16
CA ILE A 49 8.00 -11.28 0.37
C ILE A 49 8.34 -11.18 1.86
N ALA A 50 7.85 -12.13 2.64
CA ALA A 50 8.22 -12.28 4.04
C ALA A 50 9.58 -12.99 4.12
N CYS A 51 10.60 -12.27 4.60
CA CYS A 51 11.90 -12.86 4.89
C CYS A 51 11.94 -13.28 6.36
N ILE A 52 12.24 -14.55 6.63
CA ILE A 52 12.49 -15.07 7.98
C ILE A 52 14.01 -15.08 8.19
N TYR A 53 14.49 -14.45 9.26
CA TYR A 53 15.89 -14.49 9.68
C TYR A 53 15.99 -15.08 11.09
N ALA A 54 16.83 -16.11 11.26
CA ALA A 54 17.16 -16.69 12.54
C ALA A 54 18.63 -16.41 12.87
N ARG A 55 18.92 -16.15 14.16
CA ARG A 55 20.29 -16.05 14.68
C ARG A 55 20.44 -16.91 15.92
N VAL A 56 21.65 -17.40 16.13
CA VAL A 56 22.03 -18.15 17.33
C VAL A 56 22.83 -17.23 18.24
N SER A 57 22.55 -17.25 19.55
CA SER A 57 23.19 -16.37 20.54
C SER A 57 24.65 -16.72 20.83
N SER A 58 25.05 -17.98 20.62
CA SER A 58 26.41 -18.47 20.88
C SER A 58 27.08 -18.95 19.59
N ALA A 59 28.34 -18.57 19.40
CA ALA A 59 29.13 -18.96 18.24
C ALA A 59 29.29 -20.48 18.12
N GLU A 60 29.32 -21.19 19.25
CA GLU A 60 29.42 -22.66 19.32
C GLU A 60 28.22 -23.38 18.70
N ASN A 61 27.05 -22.74 18.69
CA ASN A 61 25.81 -23.33 18.20
C ASN A 61 25.49 -22.96 16.74
N LYS A 62 26.46 -22.37 16.02
CA LYS A 62 26.28 -21.93 14.63
C LYS A 62 25.95 -23.08 13.67
N ASP A 63 26.41 -24.30 13.98
CA ASP A 63 26.11 -25.52 13.22
C ASP A 63 24.61 -25.87 13.20
N ASN A 64 23.87 -25.51 14.27
CA ASN A 64 22.42 -25.73 14.34
C ASN A 64 21.62 -24.88 13.33
N LEU A 65 22.27 -23.93 12.64
CA LEU A 65 21.62 -23.07 11.65
C LEU A 65 21.49 -23.76 10.27
N ASP A 66 22.30 -24.78 10.01
CA ASP A 66 22.38 -25.51 8.72
C ASP A 66 21.69 -26.88 8.77
N ARG A 67 21.22 -27.27 9.96
CA ARG A 67 20.68 -28.59 10.26
C ARG A 67 19.15 -28.59 10.32
#